data_AF-A0A3A9SHW3-F1
#
_entry.id   AF-A0A3A9SHW3-F1
#
_cell.length_a   1.000
_cell.length_b   1.000
_cell.length_c   1.000
_cell.angle_alpha   90.00
_cell.angle_beta   90.00
_cell.angle_gamma   90.00
#
_symmetry.space_group_name_H-M   'P 1'
#
loop_
_entity.id
_entity.type
_entity.pdbx_description
1 polymer ?
#
loop_
_entity_poly.entity_id
_entity_poly.type
_entity_poly.pdbx_seq_one_letter_code
_entity_poly.pdbx_strand_id
1 'polypeptide(L)'
;MPKATFMYWQKRFDRENPDKVLEEKILAIRTSNKDYGYRRVVGELNNQGYKVNKKKVQRIMQKLGLQVTSFTRKSRKYSSYKGKVGTVAPNRIKRRFNTHIPHQKITTDTTELKYYEVDTKGHMTMHKLYLDPFMDMEWFITVTKN
;
A
#
# COMPACT_ATOMS: atom_id res chain seq x y z
N MET A 1 -34.55 32.02 4.43
CA MET A 1 -34.05 32.00 5.82
C MET A 1 -34.55 33.24 6.56
N PRO A 2 -34.91 33.14 7.85
CA PRO A 2 -35.26 34.32 8.65
C PRO A 2 -34.09 35.31 8.75
N LYS A 3 -34.39 36.62 8.72
CA LYS A 3 -33.37 37.69 8.75
C LYS A 3 -32.50 37.63 10.01
N ALA A 4 -33.09 37.25 11.15
CA ALA A 4 -32.37 37.05 12.41
C ALA A 4 -31.31 35.94 12.31
N THR A 5 -31.65 34.82 11.67
CA THR A 5 -30.72 33.70 11.45
C THR A 5 -29.57 34.12 10.54
N PHE A 6 -29.86 34.85 9.46
CA PHE A 6 -28.84 35.36 8.54
C PHE A 6 -27.84 36.30 9.23
N MET A 7 -28.33 37.30 9.99
CA MET A 7 -27.48 38.25 10.72
C MET A 7 -26.63 37.60 11.82
N TYR A 8 -27.15 36.53 12.45
CA TYR A 8 -26.42 35.72 13.42
C TYR A 8 -25.23 34.97 12.79
N TRP A 9 -25.43 34.38 11.61
CA TRP A 9 -24.37 33.70 10.87
C TRP A 9 -23.37 34.69 10.26
N GLN A 10 -23.84 35.85 9.77
CA GLN A 10 -22.99 36.91 9.21
C GLN A 10 -21.91 37.35 10.21
N LYS A 11 -22.30 37.64 11.46
CA LYS A 11 -21.37 38.00 12.55
C LYS A 11 -20.41 36.88 12.96
N ARG A 12 -20.64 35.63 12.51
CA ARG A 12 -19.83 34.46 12.85
C ARG A 12 -18.75 34.16 11.82
N PHE A 13 -18.86 34.67 10.60
CA PHE A 13 -17.83 34.54 9.57
C PHE A 13 -16.55 35.30 9.93
N ASP A 14 -16.66 36.43 10.63
CA ASP A 14 -15.51 37.25 11.04
C ASP A 14 -14.79 36.72 12.30
N ARG A 15 -15.17 35.56 12.84
CA ARG A 15 -14.49 34.99 14.02
C ARG A 15 -13.17 34.38 13.63
N GLU A 16 -12.11 34.83 14.29
CA GLU A 16 -10.80 34.19 14.17
C GLU A 16 -10.85 32.72 14.60
N ASN A 17 -10.01 31.90 13.99
CA ASN A 17 -9.89 30.49 14.32
C ASN A 17 -9.33 30.34 15.76
N PRO A 18 -10.10 29.84 16.73
CA PRO A 18 -9.61 29.67 18.10
C PRO A 18 -8.49 28.62 18.19
N ASP A 19 -8.35 27.77 17.17
CA ASP A 19 -7.35 26.71 17.11
C ASP A 19 -6.05 27.14 16.40
N LYS A 20 -5.93 28.41 15.97
CA LYS A 20 -4.79 28.90 15.15
C LYS A 20 -3.43 28.71 15.82
N VAL A 21 -3.31 29.05 17.10
CA VAL A 21 -2.09 28.85 17.91
C VAL A 21 -1.70 27.36 17.97
N LEU A 22 -2.70 26.48 18.10
CA LEU A 22 -2.47 25.05 18.17
C LEU A 22 -2.10 24.46 16.81
N GLU A 23 -2.69 24.96 15.72
CA GLU A 23 -2.34 24.61 14.34
C GLU A 23 -0.86 24.93 14.05
N GLU A 24 -0.40 26.13 14.42
CA GLU A 24 0.99 26.56 14.25
C GLU A 24 1.98 25.68 15.03
N LYS A 25 1.66 25.33 16.28
CA LYS A 25 2.49 24.42 17.08
C LYS A 25 2.56 23.01 16.50
N ILE A 26 1.42 22.47 16.04
CA ILE A 26 1.38 21.16 15.38
C ILE A 26 2.23 21.17 14.11
N LEU A 27 2.18 22.24 13.32
CA LEU A 27 3.03 22.42 12.14
C LEU A 27 4.51 22.48 12.51
N ALA A 28 4.89 23.24 13.54
CA ALA A 28 6.27 23.32 14.01
C ALA A 28 6.82 21.95 14.45
N ILE A 29 6.04 21.18 15.23
CA ILE A 29 6.41 19.83 15.65
C ILE A 29 6.58 18.91 14.43
N ARG A 30 5.69 19.04 13.43
CA ARG A 30 5.73 18.24 12.22
C ARG A 30 6.91 18.57 11.31
N THR A 31 7.32 19.84 11.23
CA THR A 31 8.52 20.27 10.49
C THR A 31 9.77 19.67 11.11
N SER A 32 9.87 19.64 12.44
CA SER A 32 10.97 18.98 13.14
C SER A 32 10.92 17.45 13.00
N ASN A 33 9.72 16.85 13.06
CA ASN A 33 9.52 15.40 13.06
C ASN A 33 8.47 14.96 12.02
N LYS A 34 8.93 14.73 10.77
CA LYS A 34 8.05 14.38 9.63
C LYS A 34 7.25 13.09 9.82
N ASP A 35 7.71 12.16 10.64
CA ASP A 35 7.05 10.85 10.83
C ASP A 35 6.04 10.82 11.98
N TYR A 36 5.86 11.93 12.71
CA TYR A 36 5.02 11.93 13.90
C TYR A 36 3.53 11.95 13.56
N GLY A 37 2.85 10.82 13.79
CA GLY A 37 1.39 10.77 13.80
C GLY A 37 0.78 11.47 15.03
N TYR A 38 -0.53 11.63 15.04
CA TYR A 38 -1.25 12.40 16.06
C TYR A 38 -0.98 11.98 17.51
N ARG A 39 -0.72 10.69 17.76
CA ARG A 39 -0.39 10.18 19.10
C ARG A 39 0.94 10.75 19.61
N ARG A 40 1.96 10.82 18.74
CA ARG A 40 3.27 11.37 19.09
C ARG A 40 3.22 12.89 19.22
N VAL A 41 2.47 13.56 18.34
CA VAL A 41 2.23 15.00 18.43
C VAL A 41 1.55 15.37 19.75
N VAL A 42 0.57 14.59 20.22
CA VAL A 42 -0.06 14.81 21.54
C VAL A 42 0.96 14.68 22.68
N GLY A 43 1.85 13.68 22.63
CA GLY A 43 2.91 13.52 23.63
C GLY A 43 3.85 14.72 23.65
N GLU A 44 4.26 15.18 22.48
CA GLU A 44 5.15 16.35 22.33
C GLU A 44 4.47 17.65 22.82
N LEU A 45 3.19 17.84 22.50
CA LEU A 45 2.41 18.96 23.02
C LEU A 45 2.31 18.93 24.55
N ASN A 46 2.10 17.74 25.14
CA ASN A 46 2.09 17.59 26.59
C ASN A 46 3.48 17.89 27.22
N ASN A 47 4.57 17.47 26.58
CA ASN A 47 5.94 17.79 27.02
C ASN A 47 6.21 19.30 26.99
N GLN A 48 5.62 20.02 26.03
CA GLN A 48 5.66 21.47 25.93
C GLN A 48 4.65 22.19 26.84
N GLY A 49 3.92 21.46 27.70
CA GLY A 49 2.94 22.01 28.65
C GLY A 49 1.53 22.23 28.10
N TYR A 50 1.27 21.91 26.84
CA TYR A 50 -0.06 22.04 26.22
C TYR A 50 -0.91 20.80 26.46
N LYS A 51 -1.77 20.84 27.47
CA LYS A 51 -2.69 19.74 27.80
C LYS A 51 -3.92 19.75 26.88
N VAL A 52 -3.81 19.10 25.72
CA VAL A 52 -4.88 19.06 24.70
C VAL A 52 -5.42 17.64 24.52
N ASN A 53 -6.75 17.52 24.37
CA ASN A 53 -7.38 16.23 24.08
C ASN A 53 -6.91 15.67 22.73
N LYS A 54 -6.50 14.39 22.72
CA LYS A 54 -6.07 13.66 21.52
C LYS A 54 -7.04 13.76 20.33
N LYS A 55 -8.36 13.81 20.57
CA LYS A 55 -9.37 13.94 19.51
C LYS A 55 -9.26 15.30 18.78
N LYS A 56 -8.95 16.37 19.51
CA LYS A 56 -8.80 17.71 18.95
C LYS A 56 -7.57 17.79 18.04
N VAL A 57 -6.44 17.24 18.49
CA VAL A 57 -5.20 17.15 17.68
C VAL A 57 -5.44 16.32 16.42
N GLN A 58 -6.13 15.17 16.55
CA GLN A 58 -6.47 14.34 15.39
C GLN A 58 -7.33 15.08 14.36
N ARG A 59 -8.36 15.81 14.80
CA ARG A 59 -9.22 16.63 13.93
C ARG A 59 -8.42 17.70 13.19
N ILE A 60 -7.51 18.38 13.88
CA ILE A 60 -6.66 19.43 13.29
C ILE A 60 -5.69 18.82 12.26
N MET A 61 -5.03 17.70 12.59
CA MET A 61 -4.14 17.02 11.65
C MET A 61 -4.88 16.51 10.41
N GLN A 62 -6.13 16.05 10.56
CA GLN A 62 -7.01 15.71 9.45
C GLN A 62 -7.32 16.93 8.57
N LYS A 63 -7.72 18.05 9.19
CA LYS A 63 -8.01 19.32 8.50
C LYS A 63 -6.79 19.82 7.70
N LEU A 64 -5.59 19.69 8.25
CA LEU A 64 -4.33 20.12 7.62
C LEU A 64 -3.70 19.09 6.68
N GLY A 65 -4.31 17.91 6.48
CA GLY A 65 -3.77 16.86 5.61
C GLY A 65 -2.47 16.22 6.12
N LEU A 66 -2.14 16.33 7.40
CA LEU A 66 -0.88 15.86 7.99
C LEU A 66 -0.90 14.36 8.37
N GLN A 67 -1.74 13.56 7.71
CA GLN A 67 -1.85 12.14 8.02
C GLN A 67 -0.61 11.38 7.53
N VAL A 68 -0.06 10.54 8.41
CA VAL A 68 1.08 9.69 8.06
C VAL A 68 0.59 8.48 7.27
N THR A 69 0.92 8.42 5.99
CA THR A 69 0.59 7.31 5.07
C THR A 69 1.77 6.36 4.81
N SER A 70 2.99 6.76 5.20
CA SER A 70 4.23 6.04 4.91
C SER A 70 4.33 4.66 5.57
N PHE A 71 3.74 4.50 6.76
CA PHE A 71 3.86 3.24 7.55
C PHE A 71 2.63 2.34 7.48
N THR A 72 1.66 2.61 6.59
CA THR A 72 0.38 1.87 6.56
C THR A 72 0.52 0.46 5.99
N ARG A 73 1.50 0.21 5.11
CA ARG A 73 1.74 -1.11 4.53
C ARG A 73 2.96 -1.77 5.17
N LYS A 74 2.78 -2.94 5.78
CA LYS A 74 3.89 -3.90 5.95
C LYS A 74 4.40 -4.23 4.55
N SER A 75 5.50 -3.60 4.14
CA SER A 75 6.13 -3.86 2.84
C SER A 75 6.70 -5.28 2.75
N ARG A 76 6.88 -5.94 3.90
CA ARG A 76 7.46 -7.28 3.99
C ARG A 76 6.47 -8.25 4.60
N LYS A 77 6.16 -9.32 3.85
CA LYS A 77 5.51 -10.52 4.38
C LYS A 77 6.49 -11.17 5.37
N TYR A 78 6.05 -11.39 6.60
CA TYR A 78 6.83 -12.15 7.57
C TYR A 78 7.04 -13.58 7.03
N SER A 79 8.28 -14.05 7.00
CA SER A 79 8.63 -15.42 6.64
C SER A 79 9.27 -16.08 7.85
N SER A 80 8.57 -17.04 8.46
CA SER A 80 9.08 -17.89 9.54
C SER A 80 9.90 -19.08 9.03
N TYR A 81 10.14 -19.15 7.71
CA TYR A 81 10.85 -20.26 7.08
C TYR A 81 12.31 -20.29 7.54
N LYS A 82 12.66 -21.28 8.35
CA LYS A 82 13.95 -21.41 9.06
C LYS A 82 15.05 -22.09 8.22
N GLY A 83 14.84 -22.27 6.91
CA GLY A 83 15.71 -23.06 6.02
C GLY A 83 14.98 -24.27 5.44
N LYS A 84 15.70 -25.25 4.86
CA LYS A 84 15.13 -26.45 4.21
C LYS A 84 14.29 -27.28 5.19
N VAL A 85 13.01 -26.97 5.30
CA VAL A 85 12.01 -27.84 5.91
C VAL A 85 11.51 -28.79 4.81
N GLY A 86 11.79 -30.08 4.96
CA GLY A 86 11.34 -31.15 4.06
C GLY A 86 12.42 -31.75 3.14
N THR A 87 12.06 -32.83 2.46
CA THR A 87 12.87 -33.52 1.44
C THR A 87 12.95 -32.67 0.18
N VAL A 88 14.09 -32.03 -0.05
CA VAL A 88 14.31 -31.28 -1.30
C VAL A 88 14.66 -32.25 -2.41
N ALA A 89 13.83 -32.27 -3.45
CA ALA A 89 14.07 -33.08 -4.63
C ALA A 89 15.45 -32.72 -5.25
N PRO A 90 16.21 -33.71 -5.72
CA PRO A 90 17.50 -33.45 -6.34
C PRO A 90 17.33 -32.58 -7.59
N ASN A 91 18.14 -31.53 -7.73
CA ASN A 91 18.16 -30.70 -8.93
C ASN A 91 18.72 -31.51 -10.11
N ARG A 92 17.83 -32.12 -10.90
CA ARG A 92 18.17 -32.93 -12.07
C ARG A 92 18.67 -32.09 -13.26
N ILE A 93 18.20 -30.84 -13.36
CA ILE A 93 18.49 -29.94 -14.48
C ILE A 93 19.92 -29.38 -14.38
N LYS A 94 20.39 -28.99 -13.19
CA LYS A 94 21.71 -28.37 -12.97
C LYS A 94 22.01 -27.22 -13.95
N ARG A 95 21.01 -26.37 -14.24
CA ARG A 95 21.07 -25.28 -15.24
C ARG A 95 21.38 -25.71 -16.68
N ARG A 96 21.19 -26.99 -17.03
CA ARG A 96 21.33 -27.49 -18.41
C ARG A 96 19.98 -27.42 -19.12
N PHE A 97 19.68 -26.28 -19.72
CA PHE A 97 18.39 -26.02 -20.36
C PHE A 97 18.28 -26.45 -21.81
N ASN A 98 19.37 -26.88 -22.45
CA ASN A 98 19.32 -27.30 -23.85
C ASN A 98 19.34 -28.84 -23.94
N THR A 99 18.58 -29.40 -24.88
CA THR A 99 18.59 -30.82 -25.27
C THR A 99 18.49 -30.97 -26.78
N HIS A 100 19.09 -32.05 -27.31
CA HIS A 100 19.00 -32.42 -28.73
C HIS A 100 17.94 -33.51 -28.98
N ILE A 101 17.27 -33.97 -27.92
CA ILE A 101 16.26 -35.02 -27.96
C ILE A 101 14.92 -34.35 -27.61
N PRO A 102 13.89 -34.48 -28.45
CA PRO A 102 12.57 -33.94 -28.15
C PRO A 102 11.99 -34.60 -26.90
N HIS A 103 11.20 -33.85 -26.15
CA HIS A 103 10.50 -34.26 -24.92
C HIS A 103 11.41 -34.74 -23.78
N GLN A 104 12.73 -34.51 -23.86
CA GLN A 104 13.66 -34.92 -22.82
C GLN A 104 13.58 -34.02 -21.58
N LYS A 105 13.27 -32.74 -21.77
CA LYS A 105 13.14 -31.75 -20.70
C LYS A 105 11.96 -30.83 -21.00
N ILE A 106 10.83 -31.13 -20.38
CA ILE A 106 9.64 -30.29 -20.48
C ILE A 106 9.55 -29.42 -19.24
N THR A 107 9.33 -28.13 -19.44
CA THR A 107 9.08 -27.17 -18.37
C THR A 107 7.64 -26.69 -18.45
N THR A 108 6.99 -26.68 -17.31
CA THR A 108 5.67 -26.12 -17.12
C THR A 108 5.77 -24.98 -16.13
N ASP A 109 5.05 -23.91 -16.41
CA ASP A 109 4.81 -22.84 -15.44
C ASP A 109 3.31 -22.83 -15.11
N THR A 110 2.93 -22.33 -13.94
CA THR A 110 1.51 -22.08 -13.61
C THR A 110 1.37 -20.61 -13.26
N THR A 111 0.73 -19.85 -14.15
CA THR A 111 0.50 -18.42 -13.97
C THR A 111 -0.96 -18.16 -13.59
N GLU A 112 -1.21 -17.59 -12.40
CA GLU A 112 -2.54 -17.10 -11.98
C GLU A 112 -2.80 -15.71 -12.57
N LEU A 113 -3.82 -15.59 -13.41
CA LEU A 113 -4.34 -14.34 -13.95
C LEU A 113 -5.63 -13.98 -13.25
N LYS A 114 -5.75 -12.73 -12.81
CA LYS A 114 -6.99 -12.20 -12.22
C LYS A 114 -7.66 -11.29 -13.23
N TYR A 115 -8.96 -11.49 -13.42
CA TYR A 115 -9.77 -10.63 -14.28
C TYR A 115 -11.05 -10.23 -13.55
N TYR A 116 -11.62 -9.11 -13.98
CA TYR A 116 -12.79 -8.50 -13.36
C TYR A 116 -13.92 -8.49 -14.37
N GLU A 117 -15.07 -9.05 -13.99
CA GLU A 117 -16.30 -8.95 -14.76
C GLU A 117 -17.21 -7.93 -14.09
N VAL A 118 -17.92 -7.15 -14.90
CA VAL A 118 -18.91 -6.18 -14.43
C VAL A 118 -20.28 -6.66 -14.87
N ASP A 119 -21.13 -6.97 -13.90
CA ASP A 119 -22.52 -7.34 -14.16
C ASP A 119 -23.29 -6.18 -14.80
N THR A 120 -24.41 -6.49 -15.47
CA THR A 120 -25.35 -5.48 -16.00
C THR A 120 -25.90 -4.53 -14.93
N LYS A 121 -25.74 -4.87 -13.65
CA LYS A 121 -26.11 -4.07 -12.47
C LYS A 121 -24.95 -3.31 -11.83
N GLY A 122 -23.75 -3.32 -12.43
CA GLY A 122 -22.57 -2.59 -11.96
C GLY A 122 -21.79 -3.24 -10.82
N HIS A 123 -22.12 -4.47 -10.44
CA HIS A 123 -21.31 -5.23 -9.48
C HIS A 123 -20.07 -5.79 -10.16
N MET A 124 -18.91 -5.60 -9.52
CA MET A 124 -17.63 -6.07 -10.05
C MET A 124 -17.23 -7.38 -9.34
N THR A 125 -17.24 -8.48 -10.07
CA THR A 125 -16.82 -9.79 -9.57
C THR A 125 -15.38 -10.07 -10.01
N MET A 126 -14.59 -10.63 -9.10
CA MET A 126 -13.20 -11.00 -9.38
C MET A 126 -13.12 -12.50 -9.64
N HIS A 127 -12.57 -12.84 -10.79
CA HIS A 127 -12.37 -14.22 -11.23
C HIS A 127 -10.87 -14.53 -11.36
N LYS A 128 -10.55 -15.82 -11.35
CA LYS A 128 -9.20 -16.35 -11.50
C LYS A 128 -9.15 -17.27 -12.69
N LEU A 129 -8.14 -17.08 -13.54
CA LEU A 129 -7.78 -17.94 -14.65
C LEU A 129 -6.37 -18.47 -14.39
N TYR A 130 -6.13 -19.74 -14.68
CA TYR A 130 -4.80 -20.34 -14.58
C TYR A 130 -4.33 -20.70 -15.99
N LEU A 131 -3.12 -20.27 -16.34
CA LEU A 131 -2.47 -20.61 -17.60
C LEU A 131 -1.29 -21.54 -17.30
N ASP A 132 -1.32 -22.73 -17.90
CA ASP A 132 -0.26 -23.74 -17.77
C ASP A 132 0.42 -23.97 -19.14
N PRO A 133 1.44 -23.18 -19.51
CA PRO A 133 2.20 -23.43 -20.73
C PRO A 133 3.08 -24.67 -20.59
N PHE A 134 3.15 -25.46 -21.65
CA PHE A 134 4.13 -26.55 -21.81
C PHE A 134 5.21 -26.11 -22.80
N MET A 135 6.46 -26.09 -22.35
CA MET A 135 7.62 -25.74 -23.17
C MET A 135 8.60 -26.90 -23.21
N ASP A 136 8.93 -27.35 -24.42
CA ASP A 136 10.05 -28.27 -24.63
C ASP A 136 11.35 -27.50 -24.79
N MET A 137 12.42 -28.00 -24.18
CA MET A 137 13.75 -27.39 -24.13
C MET A 137 14.67 -27.83 -25.29
N GLU A 138 14.08 -28.37 -26.35
CA GLU A 138 14.79 -28.79 -27.54
C GLU A 138 15.34 -27.58 -28.33
N TRP A 139 16.59 -27.70 -28.78
CA TRP A 139 17.24 -26.67 -29.59
C TRP A 139 17.10 -27.00 -31.09
N PHE A 140 16.04 -26.50 -31.73
CA PHE A 140 15.93 -26.44 -33.19
C PHE A 140 16.15 -25.01 -33.68
N ILE A 141 17.40 -24.61 -33.87
CA ILE A 141 17.74 -23.44 -34.68
C ILE A 141 18.83 -23.84 -35.68
N THR A 142 18.43 -24.51 -36.77
CA THR A 142 19.22 -24.53 -38.01
C THR A 142 18.93 -23.23 -38.76
N VAL A 143 19.71 -22.17 -38.49
CA VAL A 143 19.85 -21.09 -39.48
C VAL A 143 20.79 -21.62 -40.55
N THR A 144 20.25 -22.26 -41.57
CA THR A 144 20.95 -22.39 -42.85
C THR A 144 21.04 -21.00 -43.46
N LYS A 145 22.19 -20.34 -43.30
CA LYS A 145 22.58 -19.22 -44.16
C LYS A 145 22.83 -19.79 -45.57
N ASN A 146 22.05 -19.33 -46.55
CA ASN A 146 22.52 -19.17 -47.92
C ASN A 146 22.91 -17.71 -48.12
#